data_AF-A0A265UXQ2-F1
#
_entry.id   AF-A0A265UXQ2-F1
#
_cell.length_a   1.000
_cell.length_b   1.000
_cell.length_c   1.000
_cell.angle_alpha   90.00
_cell.angle_beta   90.00
_cell.angle_gamma   90.00
#
_symmetry.space_group_name_H-M   'P 1'
#
loop_
_entity.id
_entity.type
_entity.pdbx_description
1 polymer ?
#
loop_
_entity_poly.entity_id
_entity_poly.type
_entity_poly.pdbx_seq_one_letter_code
_entity_poly.pdbx_strand_id
1 'polypeptide(L)'
;MKTILYCFLFFPIWLSAQINESDTLSFKANLSLTGFYQGGNVETLIFRAKSDMSFKPLKNWVYKTKNSYIYQEFGKEKADEDILSLNFLYLNPDRKIYPLVLGFISTNFRREIDLRYLVGGGVTFEIFKKDDNWLKLAVSSEYEQTYFDETDFNISEYDGQESLNTIRGTVWLNGKYHLFKKKLILSHESYFQPSLEQSNNFRWQADIGLELPIWKYLNFKINYIHTFESIVIQSQKRVDRFLTFGFTIKSYE
;
A
#
# COMPACT_ATOMS: atom_id res chain seq x y z
N MET A 1 -5.10 -23.94 45.50
CA MET A 1 -4.84 -23.54 44.10
C MET A 1 -5.67 -22.29 43.73
N LYS A 2 -5.39 -21.14 44.36
CA LYS A 2 -6.16 -19.90 44.20
C LYS A 2 -5.27 -18.64 44.09
N THR A 3 -4.04 -18.78 43.55
CA THR A 3 -3.05 -17.68 43.63
C THR A 3 -2.33 -17.35 42.33
N ILE A 4 -2.77 -17.88 41.17
CA ILE A 4 -2.11 -17.60 39.87
C ILE A 4 -2.95 -16.65 38.99
N LEU A 5 -4.14 -16.23 39.42
CA LEU A 5 -5.06 -15.45 38.56
C LEU A 5 -4.90 -13.92 38.61
N TYR A 6 -3.91 -13.37 39.31
CA TYR A 6 -3.80 -11.92 39.51
C TYR A 6 -2.63 -11.23 38.78
N CYS A 7 -1.81 -11.95 38.02
CA CYS A 7 -0.69 -11.34 37.30
C CYS A 7 -1.04 -10.72 35.93
N PHE A 8 -2.30 -10.82 35.46
CA PHE A 8 -2.71 -10.24 34.17
C PHE A 8 -3.45 -8.90 34.28
N LEU A 9 -3.54 -8.30 35.48
CA LEU A 9 -4.44 -7.15 35.72
C LEU A 9 -3.78 -5.84 36.14
N PHE A 10 -2.46 -5.68 36.00
CA PHE A 10 -1.82 -4.39 36.24
C PHE A 10 -0.78 -4.00 35.19
N PHE A 11 -1.21 -3.09 34.31
CA PHE A 11 -0.44 -2.00 33.68
C PHE A 11 0.56 -2.31 32.54
N PRO A 12 0.85 -1.33 31.65
CA PRO A 12 0.30 0.02 31.62
C PRO A 12 -0.53 0.31 30.35
N ILE A 13 -1.51 1.19 30.56
CA ILE A 13 -2.01 2.14 29.55
C ILE A 13 -0.79 2.93 29.03
N TRP A 14 -0.95 3.71 27.96
CA TRP A 14 -0.02 4.75 27.48
C TRP A 14 0.77 4.39 26.22
N LEU A 15 0.43 5.18 25.18
CA LEU A 15 1.11 5.43 23.92
C LEU A 15 0.82 4.42 22.79
N SER A 16 -0.30 4.69 22.09
CA SER A 16 -0.51 4.21 20.72
C SER A 16 0.21 5.17 19.77
N ALA A 17 1.30 4.71 19.19
CA ALA A 17 2.10 5.41 18.23
C ALA A 17 2.08 4.64 16.91
N GLN A 18 1.35 5.12 15.91
CA GLN A 18 1.12 4.43 14.64
C GLN A 18 1.99 4.94 13.49
N ILE A 19 2.08 4.20 12.38
CA ILE A 19 2.71 4.73 11.15
C ILE A 19 1.84 5.84 10.55
N ASN A 20 2.02 7.02 11.11
CA ASN A 20 1.58 8.31 10.64
C ASN A 20 2.82 9.20 10.70
N GLU A 21 3.11 9.89 9.61
CA GLU A 21 4.24 10.81 9.51
C GLU A 21 4.15 11.99 10.48
N SER A 22 2.96 12.32 10.98
CA SER A 22 2.74 13.37 11.98
C SER A 22 2.79 12.84 13.43
N ASP A 23 3.42 11.69 13.65
CA ASP A 23 3.55 11.03 14.96
C ASP A 23 4.94 11.33 15.58
N THR A 24 5.07 11.16 16.89
CA THR A 24 6.25 11.57 17.66
C THR A 24 7.44 10.61 17.55
N LEU A 25 7.21 9.29 17.47
CA LEU A 25 8.30 8.31 17.42
C LEU A 25 9.21 8.50 16.20
N SER A 26 10.50 8.22 16.40
CA SER A 26 11.55 8.37 15.38
C SER A 26 11.63 7.22 14.39
N PHE A 27 11.15 6.02 14.74
CA PHE A 27 11.18 4.83 13.89
C PHE A 27 9.94 3.95 14.13
N LYS A 28 9.36 3.42 13.05
CA LYS A 28 8.24 2.48 13.06
C LYS A 28 8.34 1.53 11.89
N ALA A 29 8.02 0.27 12.13
CA ALA A 29 7.96 -0.74 11.10
C ALA A 29 6.79 -1.70 11.35
N ASN A 30 6.17 -2.18 10.28
CA ASN A 30 5.26 -3.31 10.30
C ASN A 30 5.57 -4.27 9.15
N LEU A 31 5.12 -5.51 9.30
CA LEU A 31 5.14 -6.55 8.28
C LEU A 31 3.82 -7.29 8.34
N SER A 32 3.07 -7.25 7.24
CA SER A 32 1.86 -8.03 7.01
C SER A 32 2.20 -9.20 6.09
N LEU A 33 1.88 -10.42 6.52
CA LEU A 33 1.95 -11.62 5.72
C LEU A 33 0.53 -12.16 5.57
N THR A 34 0.02 -12.20 4.35
CA THR A 34 -1.33 -12.71 4.03
C THR A 34 -1.27 -13.69 2.88
N GLY A 35 -2.27 -14.56 2.76
CA GLY A 35 -2.29 -15.52 1.67
C GLY A 35 -3.49 -16.46 1.70
N PHE A 36 -3.45 -17.42 0.80
CA PHE A 36 -4.42 -18.49 0.64
C PHE A 36 -3.70 -19.72 0.06
N TYR A 37 -4.00 -20.90 0.59
CA TYR A 37 -3.52 -22.16 0.06
C TYR A 37 -4.69 -23.11 -0.12
N GLN A 38 -4.78 -23.72 -1.29
CA GLN A 38 -5.74 -24.77 -1.63
C GLN A 38 -4.99 -25.92 -2.29
N GLY A 39 -5.26 -27.14 -1.82
CA GLY A 39 -4.77 -28.38 -2.43
C GLY A 39 -5.90 -29.27 -2.93
N GLY A 40 -5.54 -30.31 -3.67
CA GLY A 40 -6.48 -31.29 -4.22
C GLY A 40 -6.56 -31.21 -5.74
N ASN A 41 -7.77 -31.24 -6.29
CA ASN A 41 -7.99 -31.22 -7.75
C ASN A 41 -7.48 -29.94 -8.44
N VAL A 42 -7.37 -28.85 -7.68
CA VAL A 42 -6.75 -27.60 -8.10
C VAL A 42 -5.83 -27.17 -6.98
N GLU A 43 -4.54 -27.06 -7.28
CA GLU A 43 -3.53 -26.56 -6.36
C GLU A 43 -3.33 -25.06 -6.63
N THR A 44 -3.56 -24.25 -5.60
CA THR A 44 -3.47 -22.79 -5.68
C THR A 44 -2.73 -22.26 -4.47
N LEU A 45 -1.72 -21.43 -4.70
CA LEU A 45 -1.04 -20.66 -3.68
C LEU A 45 -1.13 -19.18 -4.03
N ILE A 46 -1.57 -18.37 -3.07
CA ILE A 46 -1.50 -16.91 -3.12
C ILE A 46 -0.75 -16.46 -1.88
N PHE A 47 0.34 -15.74 -2.07
CA PHE A 47 1.14 -15.18 -1.00
C PHE A 47 1.31 -13.68 -1.21
N ARG A 48 1.18 -12.91 -0.13
CA ARG A 48 1.41 -11.49 -0.13
C ARG A 48 2.16 -11.06 1.11
N ALA A 49 3.23 -10.31 0.88
CA ALA A 49 3.96 -9.61 1.93
C ALA A 49 3.77 -8.10 1.74
N LYS A 50 3.52 -7.36 2.82
CA LYS A 50 3.49 -5.90 2.82
C LYS A 50 4.26 -5.38 4.02
N SER A 51 5.25 -4.53 3.80
CA SER A 51 6.00 -3.89 4.87
C SER A 51 5.88 -2.38 4.77
N ASP A 52 5.48 -1.74 5.86
CA ASP A 52 5.51 -0.29 6.00
C ASP A 52 6.59 0.09 7.01
N MET A 53 7.47 1.02 6.64
CA MET A 53 8.48 1.59 7.51
C MET A 53 8.42 3.12 7.46
N SER A 54 8.58 3.77 8.60
CA SER A 54 8.65 5.22 8.73
C SER A 54 9.74 5.62 9.71
N PHE A 55 10.56 6.60 9.35
CA PHE A 55 11.57 7.15 10.24
C PHE A 55 11.81 8.64 10.03
N LYS A 56 12.36 9.29 11.06
CA LYS A 56 12.69 10.73 11.05
C LYS A 56 14.19 10.94 10.81
N PRO A 57 14.66 11.13 9.56
CA PRO A 57 16.06 11.44 9.31
C PRO A 57 16.48 12.78 9.93
N LEU A 58 15.55 13.75 10.00
CA LEU A 58 15.75 15.08 10.59
C LEU A 58 14.50 15.47 11.39
N LYS A 59 14.60 16.48 12.26
CA LYS A 59 13.52 16.89 13.19
C LYS A 59 12.16 17.11 12.52
N ASN A 60 12.14 17.63 11.30
CA ASN A 60 10.93 17.97 10.57
C ASN A 60 10.73 17.13 9.30
N TRP A 61 11.53 16.09 9.10
CA TRP A 61 11.47 15.26 7.89
C TRP A 61 11.05 13.87 8.29
N VAL A 62 10.13 13.29 7.52
CA VAL A 62 9.72 11.90 7.72
C VAL A 62 9.84 11.18 6.40
N TYR A 63 10.67 10.15 6.39
CA TYR A 63 10.74 9.21 5.29
C TYR A 63 9.83 8.02 5.59
N LYS A 64 9.01 7.65 4.62
CA LYS A 64 8.07 6.54 4.69
C LYS A 64 8.24 5.67 3.44
N THR A 65 8.52 4.40 3.63
CA THR A 65 8.57 3.42 2.55
C THR A 65 7.52 2.34 2.80
N LYS A 66 6.80 1.98 1.75
CA LYS A 66 5.82 0.89 1.75
C LYS A 66 6.19 -0.06 0.63
N ASN A 67 6.46 -1.30 0.98
CA ASN A 67 6.87 -2.32 0.02
C ASN A 67 5.84 -3.43 0.04
N SER A 68 5.42 -3.89 -1.12
CA SER A 68 4.57 -5.07 -1.23
C SER A 68 5.09 -6.02 -2.29
N TYR A 69 4.93 -7.31 -2.01
CA TYR A 69 5.23 -8.42 -2.89
C TYR A 69 4.00 -9.31 -2.98
N ILE A 70 3.62 -9.71 -4.19
CA ILE A 70 2.56 -10.69 -4.45
C ILE A 70 3.18 -11.82 -5.26
N TYR A 71 2.85 -13.05 -4.87
CA TYR A 71 3.20 -14.25 -5.61
C TYR A 71 1.96 -15.14 -5.72
N GLN A 72 1.69 -15.66 -6.92
CA GLN A 72 0.64 -16.65 -7.13
C GLN A 72 1.13 -17.80 -8.00
N GLU A 73 0.61 -18.98 -7.69
CA GLU A 73 0.94 -20.23 -8.35
C GLU A 73 -0.35 -21.05 -8.53
N PHE A 74 -0.55 -21.60 -9.74
CA PHE A 74 -1.60 -22.56 -10.03
C PHE A 74 -0.97 -23.85 -10.56
N GLY A 75 -1.20 -24.98 -9.90
CA GLY A 75 -0.68 -26.27 -10.34
C GLY A 75 0.85 -26.32 -10.45
N LYS A 76 1.56 -25.58 -9.60
CA LYS A 76 3.04 -25.44 -9.62
C LYS A 76 3.62 -24.58 -10.73
N GLU A 77 2.77 -23.93 -11.52
CA GLU A 77 3.17 -22.93 -12.50
C GLU A 77 2.96 -21.53 -11.93
N LYS A 78 3.99 -20.69 -12.05
CA LYS A 78 3.92 -19.30 -11.62
C LYS A 78 2.88 -18.57 -12.47
N ALA A 79 1.91 -17.98 -11.79
CA ALA A 79 0.82 -17.26 -12.42
C ALA A 79 0.90 -15.76 -12.20
N ASP A 80 1.64 -15.33 -11.18
CA ASP A 80 1.79 -13.93 -10.83
C ASP A 80 3.00 -13.66 -9.96
N GLU A 81 3.63 -12.51 -10.19
CA GLU A 81 4.73 -12.00 -9.37
C GLU A 81 4.84 -10.48 -9.52
N ASP A 82 4.44 -9.74 -8.48
CA ASP A 82 4.42 -8.29 -8.50
C ASP A 82 5.25 -7.73 -7.34
N ILE A 83 6.10 -6.74 -7.65
CA ILE A 83 6.80 -5.92 -6.65
C ILE A 83 6.30 -4.49 -6.75
N LEU A 84 6.04 -3.87 -5.61
CA LEU A 84 5.73 -2.44 -5.51
C LEU A 84 6.47 -1.83 -4.34
N SER A 85 7.22 -0.76 -4.59
CA SER A 85 7.90 0.05 -3.58
C SER A 85 7.42 1.50 -3.71
N LEU A 86 6.74 1.99 -2.68
CA LEU A 86 6.29 3.38 -2.59
C LEU A 86 7.13 4.12 -1.55
N ASN A 87 7.88 5.13 -1.98
CA ASN A 87 8.74 5.90 -1.10
C ASN A 87 8.27 7.35 -1.06
N PHE A 88 8.13 7.90 0.15
CA PHE A 88 7.67 9.25 0.41
C PHE A 88 8.61 9.94 1.38
N LEU A 89 8.93 11.20 1.09
CA LEU A 89 9.60 12.11 2.00
C LEU A 89 8.65 13.28 2.29
N TYR A 90 8.18 13.36 3.53
CA TYR A 90 7.30 14.43 4.00
C TYR A 90 8.10 15.52 4.71
N LEU A 91 7.79 16.78 4.42
CA LEU A 91 8.49 17.95 4.95
C LEU A 91 7.56 18.75 5.88
N ASN A 92 7.87 18.79 7.17
CA ASN A 92 7.03 19.38 8.23
C ASN A 92 5.62 18.73 8.33
N PRO A 93 5.52 17.39 8.46
CA PRO A 93 4.24 16.68 8.51
C PRO A 93 3.37 17.01 9.73
N ASP A 94 3.90 17.74 10.72
CA ASP A 94 3.14 18.23 11.88
C ASP A 94 2.15 19.36 11.51
N ARG A 95 2.28 19.95 10.32
CA ARG A 95 1.36 20.97 9.81
C ARG A 95 0.12 20.32 9.20
N LYS A 96 -0.99 21.06 9.13
CA LYS A 96 -2.21 20.58 8.45
C LYS A 96 -2.02 20.43 6.93
N ILE A 97 -1.15 21.25 6.35
CA ILE A 97 -0.81 21.22 4.92
C ILE A 97 0.72 21.19 4.84
N TYR A 98 1.27 20.22 4.13
CA TYR A 98 2.71 20.03 4.04
C TYR A 98 3.13 19.40 2.71
N PRO A 99 4.31 19.77 2.18
CA PRO A 99 4.83 19.20 0.96
C PRO A 99 5.33 17.76 1.15
N LEU A 100 5.32 17.02 0.06
CA LEU A 100 5.87 15.67 -0.06
C LEU A 100 6.70 15.55 -1.34
N VAL A 101 7.73 14.70 -1.29
CA VAL A 101 8.43 14.16 -2.46
C VAL A 101 8.16 12.66 -2.50
N LEU A 102 7.98 12.08 -3.68
CA LEU A 102 7.71 10.66 -3.81
C LEU A 102 8.54 10.01 -4.93
N GLY A 103 8.83 8.73 -4.74
CA GLY A 103 9.56 7.89 -5.69
C GLY A 103 9.04 6.47 -5.63
N PHE A 104 8.52 5.95 -6.74
CA PHE A 104 7.94 4.62 -6.83
C PHE A 104 8.68 3.74 -7.80
N ILE A 105 8.73 2.46 -7.49
CA ILE A 105 9.25 1.41 -8.37
C ILE A 105 8.28 0.25 -8.33
N SER A 106 7.94 -0.33 -9.47
CA SER A 106 7.11 -1.52 -9.54
C SER A 106 7.42 -2.40 -10.74
N THR A 107 7.16 -3.69 -10.59
CA THR A 107 7.09 -4.70 -11.65
C THR A 107 5.68 -5.29 -11.65
N ASN A 108 5.22 -5.81 -12.79
CA ASN A 108 3.94 -6.50 -12.82
C ASN A 108 3.94 -7.64 -13.84
N PHE A 109 3.86 -8.88 -13.35
CA PHE A 109 3.90 -10.06 -14.21
C PHE A 109 2.69 -10.11 -15.15
N ARG A 110 1.47 -9.99 -14.62
CA ARG A 110 0.23 -10.10 -15.41
C ARG A 110 0.05 -9.01 -16.46
N ARG A 111 0.68 -7.85 -16.26
CA ARG A 111 0.61 -6.71 -17.18
C ARG A 111 1.84 -6.61 -18.08
N GLU A 112 2.75 -7.58 -18.01
CA GLU A 112 4.02 -7.59 -18.75
C GLU A 112 4.79 -6.28 -18.56
N ILE A 113 4.83 -5.78 -17.31
CA ILE A 113 5.62 -4.61 -16.94
C ILE A 113 6.90 -5.10 -16.28
N ASP A 114 8.00 -5.06 -17.03
CA ASP A 114 9.34 -5.38 -16.52
C ASP A 114 9.75 -4.36 -15.45
N LEU A 115 9.63 -3.07 -15.76
CA LEU A 115 9.98 -2.00 -14.83
C LEU A 115 9.13 -0.76 -15.04
N ARG A 116 8.60 -0.23 -13.95
CA ARG A 116 7.98 1.09 -13.89
C ARG A 116 8.59 1.88 -12.75
N TYR A 117 8.94 3.13 -13.03
CA TYR A 117 9.32 4.06 -11.98
C TYR A 117 8.60 5.40 -12.13
N LEU A 118 8.34 6.02 -10.98
CA LEU A 118 7.75 7.34 -10.88
C LEU A 118 8.58 8.20 -9.93
N VAL A 119 8.74 9.47 -10.28
CA VAL A 119 9.34 10.46 -9.37
C VAL A 119 8.54 11.74 -9.45
N GLY A 120 8.26 12.33 -8.29
CA GLY A 120 7.40 13.50 -8.24
C GLY A 120 7.33 14.18 -6.89
N GLY A 121 6.44 15.15 -6.82
CA GLY A 121 6.21 15.95 -5.63
C GLY A 121 4.77 16.38 -5.53
N GLY A 122 4.37 16.77 -4.33
CA GLY A 122 2.99 17.15 -4.07
C GLY A 122 2.78 17.79 -2.72
N VAL A 123 1.51 17.89 -2.34
CA VAL A 123 1.07 18.47 -1.08
C VAL A 123 0.08 17.51 -0.43
N THR A 124 0.29 17.24 0.85
CA THR A 124 -0.64 16.50 1.70
C THR A 124 -1.46 17.47 2.53
N PHE A 125 -2.75 17.18 2.63
CA PHE A 125 -3.75 17.85 3.43
C PHE A 125 -4.24 16.86 4.51
N GLU A 126 -3.99 17.19 5.78
CA GLU A 126 -4.60 16.49 6.89
C GLU A 126 -6.05 16.94 7.05
N ILE A 127 -6.96 16.12 6.50
CA ILE A 127 -8.41 16.43 6.46
C ILE A 127 -8.98 16.35 7.87
N PHE A 128 -8.67 15.28 8.58
CA PHE A 128 -8.97 15.16 10.00
C PHE A 128 -7.91 14.33 10.72
N LYS A 129 -7.70 14.66 12.00
CA LYS A 129 -6.93 13.88 12.95
C LYS A 129 -7.60 14.01 14.32
N LYS A 130 -8.03 12.88 14.89
CA LYS A 130 -8.61 12.81 16.23
C LYS A 130 -8.19 11.51 16.88
N ASP A 131 -7.48 11.60 17.99
CA ASP A 131 -6.87 10.46 18.67
C ASP A 131 -6.04 9.62 17.69
N ASP A 132 -6.40 8.34 17.55
CA ASP A 132 -5.79 7.37 16.64
C ASP A 132 -6.38 7.37 15.22
N ASN A 133 -7.43 8.19 14.99
CA ASN A 133 -8.13 8.24 13.72
C ASN A 133 -7.61 9.39 12.88
N TRP A 134 -7.34 9.12 11.61
CA TRP A 134 -6.91 10.16 10.68
C TRP A 134 -7.35 9.87 9.25
N LEU A 135 -7.49 10.94 8.47
CA LEU A 135 -7.71 10.92 7.04
C LEU A 135 -6.87 12.03 6.40
N LYS A 136 -6.17 11.63 5.35
CA LYS A 136 -5.27 12.49 4.59
C LYS A 136 -5.64 12.40 3.12
N LEU A 137 -5.67 13.56 2.49
CA LEU A 137 -5.74 13.71 1.05
C LEU A 137 -4.38 14.20 0.59
N ALA A 138 -3.83 13.67 -0.50
CA ALA A 138 -2.66 14.28 -1.12
C ALA A 138 -2.91 14.48 -2.61
N VAL A 139 -2.31 15.53 -3.16
CA VAL A 139 -2.28 15.77 -4.60
C VAL A 139 -0.83 15.92 -5.01
N SER A 140 -0.43 15.22 -6.06
CA SER A 140 0.94 15.20 -6.55
C SER A 140 1.00 15.17 -8.07
N SER A 141 2.17 15.53 -8.59
CA SER A 141 2.52 15.40 -9.99
C SER A 141 3.80 14.61 -10.10
N GLU A 142 3.83 13.65 -11.02
CA GLU A 142 4.93 12.70 -11.18
C GLU A 142 5.31 12.54 -12.64
N TYR A 143 6.60 12.39 -12.92
CA TYR A 143 7.04 11.80 -14.17
C TYR A 143 7.04 10.28 -14.01
N GLU A 144 6.40 9.58 -14.93
CA GLU A 144 6.43 8.12 -15.06
C GLU A 144 7.20 7.69 -16.29
N GLN A 145 7.98 6.63 -16.13
CA GLN A 145 8.50 5.80 -17.21
C GLN A 145 8.12 4.34 -16.92
N THR A 146 7.59 3.65 -17.92
CA THR A 146 7.24 2.23 -17.88
C THR A 146 7.90 1.52 -19.07
N TYR A 147 8.47 0.36 -18.82
CA TYR A 147 8.99 -0.59 -19.80
C TYR A 147 8.14 -1.85 -19.75
N PHE A 148 7.85 -2.41 -20.92
CA PHE A 148 7.01 -3.58 -21.08
C PHE A 148 7.78 -4.73 -21.74
N ASP A 149 7.47 -5.96 -21.36
CA ASP A 149 8.00 -7.17 -22.00
C ASP A 149 7.27 -7.48 -23.32
N GLU A 150 6.04 -6.97 -23.47
CA GLU A 150 5.20 -7.14 -24.64
C GLU A 150 4.66 -5.79 -25.13
N THR A 151 4.36 -5.69 -26.44
CA THR A 151 3.99 -4.41 -27.07
C THR A 151 2.65 -4.44 -27.82
N ASP A 152 1.89 -5.53 -27.73
CA ASP A 152 0.53 -5.60 -28.28
C ASP A 152 -0.44 -5.13 -27.20
N PHE A 153 -0.96 -3.92 -27.29
CA PHE A 153 -1.81 -3.33 -26.26
C PHE A 153 -3.29 -3.42 -26.63
N ASN A 154 -4.14 -3.25 -25.62
CA ASN A 154 -5.58 -3.18 -25.82
C ASN A 154 -6.06 -1.84 -26.43
N ILE A 155 -5.15 -0.92 -26.75
CA ILE A 155 -5.41 0.38 -27.37
C ILE A 155 -4.34 0.58 -28.44
N SER A 156 -4.76 0.58 -29.70
CA SER A 156 -3.86 0.54 -30.87
C SER A 156 -2.89 1.72 -31.00
N GLU A 157 -3.18 2.85 -30.33
CA GLU A 157 -2.29 4.02 -30.29
C GLU A 157 -0.94 3.73 -29.60
N TYR A 158 -0.90 2.69 -28.76
CA TYR A 158 0.28 2.30 -27.99
C TYR A 158 0.99 1.07 -28.56
N ASP A 159 0.41 0.38 -29.57
CA ASP A 159 0.97 -0.84 -30.13
C ASP A 159 2.38 -0.62 -30.70
N GLY A 160 3.27 -1.57 -30.43
CA GLY A 160 4.68 -1.52 -30.82
C GLY A 160 5.56 -0.64 -29.93
N GLN A 161 5.03 -0.03 -28.87
CA GLN A 161 5.81 0.78 -27.94
C GLN A 161 6.36 -0.08 -26.80
N GLU A 162 7.67 -0.35 -26.80
CA GLU A 162 8.37 -1.05 -25.70
C GLU A 162 8.42 -0.23 -24.39
N SER A 163 8.14 1.07 -24.48
CA SER A 163 8.15 1.94 -23.32
C SER A 163 7.16 3.08 -23.45
N LEU A 164 6.53 3.44 -22.32
CA LEU A 164 5.60 4.56 -22.20
C LEU A 164 6.11 5.52 -21.14
N ASN A 165 6.06 6.82 -21.44
CA ASN A 165 6.33 7.86 -20.47
C ASN A 165 5.21 8.89 -20.46
N THR A 166 4.98 9.46 -19.29
CA THR A 166 4.02 10.55 -19.15
C THR A 166 4.18 11.30 -17.83
N ILE A 167 3.75 12.56 -17.81
CA ILE A 167 3.47 13.31 -16.59
C ILE A 167 2.08 12.91 -16.08
N ARG A 168 2.03 12.49 -14.82
CA ARG A 168 0.81 12.12 -14.12
C ARG A 168 0.43 13.18 -13.11
N GLY A 169 -0.87 13.28 -12.87
CA GLY A 169 -1.42 13.92 -11.69
C GLY A 169 -2.04 12.83 -10.82
N THR A 170 -1.78 12.84 -9.53
CA THR A 170 -2.31 11.81 -8.63
C THR A 170 -3.06 12.42 -7.46
N VAL A 171 -4.26 11.88 -7.21
CA VAL A 171 -5.04 12.15 -6.01
C VAL A 171 -5.00 10.94 -5.11
N TRP A 172 -4.44 11.09 -3.92
CA TRP A 172 -4.31 10.05 -2.90
C TRP A 172 -5.31 10.27 -1.80
N LEU A 173 -5.94 9.20 -1.34
CA LEU A 173 -6.77 9.17 -0.16
C LEU A 173 -6.26 8.08 0.78
N ASN A 174 -5.82 8.48 1.97
CA ASN A 174 -5.30 7.57 2.97
C ASN A 174 -6.05 7.77 4.28
N GLY A 175 -6.51 6.70 4.91
CA GLY A 175 -7.20 6.79 6.19
C GLY A 175 -6.94 5.60 7.09
N LYS A 176 -7.05 5.84 8.39
CA LYS A 176 -7.01 4.80 9.42
C LYS A 176 -7.96 5.13 10.56
N TYR A 177 -8.76 4.16 10.97
CA TYR A 177 -9.87 4.31 11.89
C TYR A 177 -9.88 3.15 12.89
N HIS A 178 -10.04 3.49 14.17
CA HIS A 178 -10.07 2.60 15.31
C HIS A 178 -11.49 2.57 15.83
N LEU A 179 -12.16 1.46 15.60
CA LEU A 179 -13.55 1.24 15.92
C LEU A 179 -13.65 0.33 17.16
N PHE A 180 -14.80 0.37 17.83
CA PHE A 180 -15.11 -0.52 18.96
C PHE A 180 -14.04 -0.58 20.05
N LYS A 181 -13.55 0.58 20.52
CA LYS A 181 -12.46 0.69 21.52
C LYS A 181 -11.17 -0.02 21.06
N LYS A 182 -10.76 0.25 19.82
CA LYS A 182 -9.55 -0.30 19.16
C LYS A 182 -9.58 -1.82 18.92
N LYS A 183 -10.73 -2.47 19.03
CA LYS A 183 -10.88 -3.90 18.69
C LYS A 183 -10.91 -4.17 17.19
N LEU A 184 -11.13 -3.13 16.40
CA LEU A 184 -11.17 -3.17 14.95
C LEU A 184 -10.43 -1.95 14.41
N ILE A 185 -9.51 -2.19 13.49
CA ILE A 185 -8.76 -1.15 12.81
C ILE A 185 -9.08 -1.25 11.32
N LEU A 186 -9.70 -0.22 10.78
CA LEU A 186 -9.95 -0.09 9.34
C LEU A 186 -8.90 0.85 8.77
N SER A 187 -8.23 0.46 7.69
CA SER A 187 -7.31 1.31 6.94
C SER A 187 -7.66 1.27 5.46
N HIS A 188 -7.46 2.38 4.77
CA HIS A 188 -7.51 2.42 3.31
C HIS A 188 -6.40 3.30 2.75
N GLU A 189 -5.94 2.91 1.58
CA GLU A 189 -5.00 3.64 0.74
C GLU A 189 -5.46 3.49 -0.71
N SER A 190 -5.95 4.59 -1.26
CA SER A 190 -6.51 4.63 -2.60
C SER A 190 -5.90 5.78 -3.38
N TYR A 191 -5.75 5.61 -4.69
CA TYR A 191 -5.34 6.69 -5.57
C TYR A 191 -6.04 6.62 -6.92
N PHE A 192 -6.23 7.79 -7.53
CA PHE A 192 -6.57 7.94 -8.94
C PHE A 192 -5.46 8.71 -9.62
N GLN A 193 -4.94 8.16 -10.70
CA GLN A 193 -3.71 8.62 -11.33
C GLN A 193 -3.85 8.66 -12.87
N PRO A 194 -4.43 9.74 -13.42
CA PRO A 194 -4.44 10.01 -14.85
C PRO A 194 -3.09 10.52 -15.36
N SER A 195 -2.81 10.26 -16.63
CA SER A 195 -1.88 11.04 -17.42
C SER A 195 -2.44 12.45 -17.66
N LEU A 196 -1.56 13.45 -17.63
CA LEU A 196 -1.87 14.83 -17.99
C LEU A 196 -1.68 15.11 -19.48
N GLU A 197 -1.16 14.13 -20.23
CA GLU A 197 -0.83 14.24 -21.65
C GLU A 197 -1.70 13.34 -22.52
N GLN A 198 -2.08 12.15 -22.04
CA GLN A 198 -2.92 11.18 -22.76
C GLN A 198 -4.20 10.87 -21.96
N SER A 199 -5.35 11.30 -22.49
CA SER A 199 -6.64 11.20 -21.79
C SER A 199 -7.13 9.76 -21.56
N ASN A 200 -6.68 8.80 -22.37
CA ASN A 200 -7.00 7.38 -22.26
C ASN A 200 -5.98 6.59 -21.39
N ASN A 201 -4.95 7.25 -20.85
CA ASN A 201 -3.95 6.65 -19.96
C ASN A 201 -4.25 7.03 -18.51
N PHE A 202 -4.94 6.16 -17.77
CA PHE A 202 -5.21 6.38 -16.36
C PHE A 202 -5.28 5.06 -15.60
N ARG A 203 -4.99 5.13 -14.30
CA ARG A 203 -5.12 3.99 -13.39
C ARG A 203 -5.65 4.41 -12.05
N TRP A 204 -6.16 3.43 -11.31
CA TRP A 204 -6.54 3.63 -9.92
C TRP A 204 -6.39 2.35 -9.11
N GLN A 205 -6.24 2.55 -7.80
CA GLN A 205 -6.14 1.47 -6.84
C GLN A 205 -6.94 1.82 -5.59
N ALA A 206 -7.48 0.80 -4.95
CA ALA A 206 -7.98 0.86 -3.58
C ALA A 206 -7.44 -0.35 -2.81
N ASP A 207 -6.60 -0.11 -1.80
CA ASP A 207 -6.11 -1.10 -0.83
C ASP A 207 -6.83 -0.87 0.51
N ILE A 208 -7.69 -1.82 0.90
CA ILE A 208 -8.51 -1.77 2.11
C ILE A 208 -8.03 -2.87 3.06
N GLY A 209 -7.63 -2.47 4.26
CA GLY A 209 -7.22 -3.36 5.34
C GLY A 209 -8.20 -3.32 6.50
N LEU A 210 -8.58 -4.50 6.98
CA LEU A 210 -9.30 -4.68 8.23
C LEU A 210 -8.43 -5.50 9.17
N GLU A 211 -8.08 -4.94 10.31
CA GLU A 211 -7.21 -5.57 11.30
C GLU A 211 -7.95 -5.76 12.64
N LEU A 212 -7.84 -6.97 13.20
CA LEU A 212 -8.34 -7.34 14.53
C LEU A 212 -7.13 -7.55 15.44
N PRO A 213 -6.88 -6.66 16.41
CA PRO A 213 -5.76 -6.82 17.33
C PRO A 213 -5.90 -8.09 18.16
N ILE A 214 -4.88 -8.95 18.13
CA ILE A 214 -4.80 -10.18 18.94
C ILE A 214 -4.08 -9.87 20.25
N TRP A 215 -2.94 -9.18 20.14
CA TRP A 215 -2.19 -8.65 21.27
C TRP A 215 -1.48 -7.35 20.85
N LYS A 216 -0.60 -6.83 21.71
CA LYS A 216 0.07 -5.54 21.50
C LYS A 216 0.83 -5.41 20.16
N TYR A 217 1.40 -6.49 19.61
CA TYR A 217 2.28 -6.43 18.43
C TYR A 217 1.80 -7.26 17.23
N LEU A 218 0.63 -7.88 17.31
CA LEU A 218 0.10 -8.83 16.32
C LEU A 218 -1.38 -8.57 16.13
N ASN A 219 -1.75 -8.37 14.87
CA ASN A 219 -3.12 -8.25 14.44
C ASN A 219 -3.44 -9.37 13.46
N PHE A 220 -4.63 -9.94 13.52
CA PHE A 220 -5.18 -10.66 12.37
C PHE A 220 -5.59 -9.63 11.32
N LYS A 221 -5.34 -9.92 10.04
CA LYS A 221 -5.57 -9.00 8.92
C LYS A 221 -6.39 -9.67 7.84
N ILE A 222 -7.42 -8.95 7.40
CA ILE A 222 -8.13 -9.16 6.14
C ILE A 222 -7.73 -8.03 5.23
N ASN A 223 -7.33 -8.33 4.01
CA ASN A 223 -6.95 -7.31 3.04
C ASN A 223 -7.65 -7.53 1.71
N TYR A 224 -8.26 -6.46 1.20
CA TYR A 224 -8.85 -6.39 -0.12
C TYR A 224 -8.15 -5.32 -0.94
N ILE A 225 -7.61 -5.68 -2.10
CA ILE A 225 -7.04 -4.73 -3.06
C ILE A 225 -7.78 -4.85 -4.38
N HIS A 226 -8.08 -3.69 -4.97
CA HIS A 226 -8.62 -3.56 -6.31
C HIS A 226 -7.71 -2.64 -7.11
N THR A 227 -7.28 -3.07 -8.27
CA THR A 227 -6.48 -2.25 -9.20
C THR A 227 -7.18 -2.15 -10.54
N PHE A 228 -6.94 -1.06 -11.24
CA PHE A 228 -7.38 -0.85 -12.61
C PHE A 228 -6.28 -0.13 -13.40
N GLU A 229 -5.98 -0.62 -14.60
CA GLU A 229 -5.08 0.01 -15.57
C GLU A 229 -5.83 0.16 -16.90
N SER A 230 -5.80 1.34 -17.53
CA SER A 230 -6.49 1.54 -18.82
C SER A 230 -5.76 0.89 -20.00
N ILE A 231 -4.42 0.88 -19.94
CA ILE A 231 -3.49 0.31 -20.91
C ILE A 231 -2.95 -1.00 -20.34
N VAL A 232 -3.23 -2.10 -21.02
CA VAL A 232 -2.77 -3.47 -20.71
C VAL A 232 -2.45 -4.19 -22.01
N ILE A 233 -1.66 -5.25 -21.93
CA ILE A 233 -1.42 -6.13 -23.08
C ILE A 233 -2.74 -6.70 -23.60
N GLN A 234 -2.83 -6.88 -24.92
CA GLN A 234 -3.95 -7.50 -25.60
C GLN A 234 -4.26 -8.84 -24.92
N SER A 235 -5.55 -9.16 -24.75
CA SER A 235 -6.08 -10.30 -23.98
C SER A 235 -6.02 -10.22 -22.44
N GLN A 236 -5.24 -9.29 -21.86
CA GLN A 236 -5.23 -9.10 -20.40
C GLN A 236 -6.45 -8.33 -19.91
N LYS A 237 -6.86 -8.61 -18.67
CA LYS A 237 -7.93 -7.84 -18.02
C LYS A 237 -7.37 -6.55 -17.43
N ARG A 238 -8.14 -5.47 -17.56
CA ARG A 238 -7.81 -4.16 -16.96
C ARG A 238 -7.92 -4.13 -15.44
N VAL A 239 -8.55 -5.13 -14.82
CA VAL A 239 -8.91 -5.12 -13.39
C VAL A 239 -8.37 -6.36 -12.70
N ASP A 240 -7.67 -6.15 -11.59
CA ASP A 240 -7.29 -7.22 -10.65
C ASP A 240 -7.89 -6.97 -9.27
N ARG A 241 -8.20 -8.07 -8.58
CA ARG A 241 -8.79 -8.05 -7.23
C ARG A 241 -8.19 -9.16 -6.40
N PHE A 242 -7.72 -8.84 -5.20
CA PHE A 242 -7.22 -9.82 -4.24
C PHE A 242 -7.93 -9.66 -2.91
N LEU A 243 -8.42 -10.77 -2.36
CA LEU A 243 -8.88 -10.86 -0.98
C LEU A 243 -7.99 -11.87 -0.26
N THR A 244 -7.25 -11.42 0.74
CA THR A 244 -6.28 -12.25 1.47
C THR A 244 -6.46 -12.12 2.97
N PHE A 245 -6.00 -13.14 3.69
CA PHE A 245 -6.10 -13.23 5.15
C PHE A 245 -4.73 -13.54 5.72
N GLY A 246 -4.43 -13.07 6.93
CA GLY A 246 -3.17 -13.38 7.59
C GLY A 246 -2.93 -12.50 8.79
N PHE A 247 -1.68 -12.08 9.00
CA PHE A 247 -1.27 -11.39 10.21
C PHE A 247 -0.38 -10.19 9.92
N THR A 248 -0.48 -9.16 10.76
CA THR A 248 0.44 -8.02 10.81
C THR A 248 1.22 -8.06 12.11
N ILE A 249 2.55 -8.03 12.01
CA ILE A 249 3.46 -7.79 13.13
C ILE A 249 3.91 -6.33 13.09
N LYS A 250 3.96 -5.65 14.23
CA LYS A 250 4.37 -4.23 14.33
C LYS A 250 5.41 -4.02 15.42
N SER A 251 6.33 -3.07 15.21
CA SER A 251 7.37 -2.70 16.18
C SER A 251 6.93 -1.63 17.19
N TYR A 252 5.70 -1.15 17.08
CA TYR A 252 5.15 -0.03 17.84
C TYR A 252 3.78 -0.39 18.40
N GLU A 253 3.36 0.30 19.46
CA GLU A 253 2.02 0.15 20.03
C GLU A 253 0.99 0.99 19.30
#